data_AF-A0AAV9LLK9-F1
#
_entry.id   AF-A0AAV9LLK9-F1
#
_cell.length_a   1.000
_cell.length_b   1.000
_cell.length_c   1.000
_cell.angle_alpha   90.00
_cell.angle_beta   90.00
_cell.angle_gamma   90.00
#
_symmetry.space_group_name_H-M   'P 1'
#
loop_
_entity.id
_entity.type
_entity.pdbx_description
1 polymer ?
#
loop_
_entity_poly.entity_id
_entity_poly.type
_entity_poly.pdbx_seq_one_letter_code
_entity_poly.pdbx_strand_id
1 'polypeptide(L)' 'MIGLLESRVLYIVLRSPHTDKKSREHFFMKIKKEFLVIKTERHELRKKFFRLKRRATRRT' A
#
# COMPACT_ATOMS: atom_id res chain seq x y z
N MET A 1 8.84 19.83 -2.96
CA MET A 1 8.74 18.49 -2.34
C MET A 1 7.60 17.75 -3.01
N ILE A 2 7.80 16.51 -3.49
CA ILE A 2 6.68 15.70 -3.99
C ILE A 2 5.94 15.17 -2.76
N GLY A 3 4.87 15.84 -2.37
CA GLY A 3 3.99 15.39 -1.29
C GLY A 3 3.03 14.34 -1.85
N LEU A 4 3.27 13.07 -1.54
CA LEU A 4 2.30 12.01 -1.84
C LEU A 4 1.14 12.10 -0.86
N LEU A 5 -0.10 12.17 -1.38
CA LEU A 5 -1.30 12.22 -0.55
C LEU A 5 -1.42 10.92 0.26
N GLU A 6 -1.57 11.03 1.58
CA GLU A 6 -1.94 9.91 2.43
C GLU A 6 -3.40 9.54 2.17
N SER A 7 -3.65 8.49 1.39
CA SER A 7 -5.00 7.95 1.23
C SER A 7 -5.36 7.07 2.42
N ARG A 8 -6.52 7.34 3.03
CA ARG A 8 -7.12 6.55 4.10
C ARG A 8 -8.47 6.01 3.63
N VAL A 9 -8.70 4.70 3.83
CA VAL A 9 -10.00 4.08 3.60
C VAL A 9 -10.58 3.70 4.96
N LEU A 10 -11.79 4.16 5.25
CA LEU A 10 -12.51 3.89 6.50
C LEU A 10 -13.60 2.86 6.26
N TYR A 11 -13.60 1.80 7.05
CA TYR A 11 -14.67 0.80 7.09
C TYR A 11 -15.32 0.83 8.46
N ILE A 12 -16.65 0.92 8.49
CA ILE A 12 -17.44 0.86 9.71
C ILE A 12 -18.25 -0.42 9.65
N VAL A 13 -17.95 -1.34 10.57
CA VAL A 13 -18.55 -2.68 10.59
C VAL A 13 -19.39 -2.84 11.86
N LEU A 14 -20.55 -3.47 11.74
CA LEU A 14 -21.36 -3.87 12.90
C LEU A 14 -20.66 -5.03 13.60
N ARG A 15 -20.46 -4.94 14.91
CA ARG A 15 -19.80 -6.01 15.67
C ARG A 15 -20.64 -7.26 15.80
N SER A 16 -21.97 -7.13 15.70
CA SER A 16 -22.91 -8.24 15.82
C SER A 16 -23.87 -8.27 14.62
N PRO A 17 -24.16 -9.47 14.07
CA PRO A 17 -24.91 -9.61 12.82
C PRO A 17 -26.41 -9.30 12.96
N HIS A 18 -26.99 -9.33 14.16
CA HIS A 18 -28.46 -9.28 14.31
C HIS A 18 -28.98 -8.30 15.39
N THR A 19 -28.46 -8.35 16.62
CA THR A 19 -29.15 -7.72 17.77
C THR A 19 -28.67 -6.31 18.14
N ASP A 20 -27.38 -6.01 17.98
CA ASP A 20 -26.82 -4.72 18.45
C ASP A 20 -26.20 -3.92 17.30
N LYS A 21 -26.97 -2.96 16.76
CA LYS A 21 -26.50 -2.00 15.74
C LYS A 21 -25.72 -0.82 16.34
N LYS A 22 -25.70 -0.67 17.67
CA LYS A 22 -25.06 0.44 18.38
C LYS A 22 -23.57 0.17 18.62
N SER A 23 -23.17 -1.10 18.73
CA SER A 23 -21.77 -1.51 18.71
C SER A 23 -21.21 -1.55 17.28
N ARG A 24 -20.53 -0.45 16.90
CA ARG A 24 -19.81 -0.33 15.63
C ARG A 24 -18.31 -0.32 15.86
N GLU A 25 -17.58 -0.92 14.94
CA GLU A 25 -16.12 -0.90 14.93
C GLU A 25 -15.60 -0.14 13.72
N HIS A 26 -14.67 0.77 13.99
CA HIS A 26 -14.03 1.60 12.98
C HIS A 26 -12.67 1.01 12.64
N PHE A 27 -12.53 0.56 11.40
CA PHE A 27 -11.25 0.14 10.86
C PHE A 27 -10.78 1.17 9.85
N PHE A 28 -9.50 1.50 9.87
CA PHE A 28 -8.91 2.30 8.81
C PHE A 28 -7.74 1.56 8.18
N MET A 29 -7.61 1.72 6.88
CA MET A 29 -6.43 1.31 6.15
C MET A 29 -5.69 2.56 5.69
N LYS A 30 -4.44 2.72 6.15
CA LYS A 30 -3.56 3.83 5.74
C LYS A 30 -2.58 3.31 4.68
N ILE A 31 -2.68 3.84 3.47
CA ILE A 31 -1.75 3.51 2.38
C ILE A 31 -0.61 4.52 2.42
N LYS A 32 0.59 4.06 2.78
CA LYS A 32 1.82 4.86 2.68
C LYS A 32 2.40 4.70 1.28
N LYS A 33 2.47 5.81 0.54
CA LYS A 33 3.11 5.84 -0.78
C LYS A 33 4.44 6.59 -0.61
N GLU A 34 5.51 6.02 -1.16
CA GLU A 34 6.83 6.65 -1.19
C GLU A 34 7.23 6.89 -2.65
N PHE A 35 7.75 8.08 -2.94
CA PHE A 35 8.25 8.44 -4.26
C PHE A 35 9.78 8.42 -4.24
N LEU A 36 10.37 7.46 -4.94
CA LEU A 36 11.83 7.34 -5.03
C LEU A 36 12.30 7.82 -6.41
N VAL A 37 13.08 8.91 -6.42
CA VAL A 37 13.75 9.40 -7.64
C VAL A 37 15.17 8.88 -7.68
N ILE A 38 15.47 8.00 -8.64
CA ILE A 38 16.83 7.46 -8.82
C ILE A 38 17.46 8.15 -10.05
N LYS A 39 18.59 8.82 -9.85
CA LYS A 39 19.40 9.39 -10.95
C LYS A 39 20.42 8.37 -11.42
N THR A 40 20.15 7.70 -12.54
CA THR A 40 21.06 6.72 -13.15
C THR A 40 20.63 6.47 -14.61
N GLU A 41 21.55 6.00 -15.44
CA GLU A 41 21.27 5.69 -16.84
C GLU A 41 20.20 4.59 -16.98
N ARG A 42 19.32 4.75 -17.98
CA ARG A 42 18.16 3.87 -18.19
C ARG A 42 18.54 2.40 -18.32
N HIS A 43 19.69 2.10 -18.91
CA HIS A 43 20.11 0.72 -19.21
C HIS A 43 20.53 -0.05 -17.95
N GLU A 44 21.25 0.60 -17.03
CA GLU A 44 21.60 0.12 -15.69
C GLU A 44 20.35 -0.11 -14.83
N LEU A 45 19.45 0.88 -14.84
CA LEU A 45 18.22 0.87 -14.05
C LEU A 45 17.32 -0.32 -14.44
N ARG A 46 17.18 -0.57 -15.74
CA ARG A 46 16.33 -1.65 -16.28
C ARG A 46 16.84 -3.03 -15.86
N LYS A 47 18.17 -3.25 -15.86
CA LYS A 47 18.79 -4.49 -15.37
C LYS A 47 18.56 -4.69 -13.86
N LYS A 48 18.73 -3.65 -13.06
CA LYS A 48 18.54 -3.69 -11.59
C LYS A 48 17.07 -3.98 -11.22
N PHE A 49 16.10 -3.29 -11.83
CA PHE A 49 14.67 -3.55 -11.60
C PHE A 49 14.23 -4.94 -12.07
N PHE A 50 14.77 -5.42 -13.19
CA PHE A 50 14.45 -6.76 -13.68
C PHE A 50 14.84 -7.85 -12.66
N ARG A 51 16.04 -7.74 -12.06
CA ARG A 51 16.51 -8.68 -11.03
C ARG A 51 15.66 -8.62 -9.76
N LEU A 52 15.27 -7.43 -9.33
CA LEU A 52 14.41 -7.23 -8.14
C LEU A 52 13.03 -7.85 -8.33
N LYS A 53 12.36 -7.60 -9.46
CA LYS A 53 11.05 -8.20 -9.77
C LYS A 53 11.12 -9.72 -9.80
N ARG A 54 12.14 -10.29 -10.44
CA ARG A 54 12.34 -11.75 -10.53
C ARG A 54 12.53 -12.41 -9.16
N ARG A 55 13.20 -11.74 -8.20
CA ARG A 55 13.34 -12.25 -6.83
C ARG A 55 12.03 -12.19 -6.05
N ALA A 56 11.22 -11.15 -6.26
CA ALA A 56 9.92 -11.01 -5.61
C ALA A 56 8.96 -12.15 -6.01
N THR A 57 8.94 -12.54 -7.28
CA THR A 57 8.09 -13.64 -7.79
C THR A 57 8.47 -15.02 -7.25
N ARG A 58 9.71 -15.20 -6.75
CA ARG A 58 10.18 -16.49 -6.21
C ARG A 58 9.92 -16.68 -4.70
N ARG A 59 9.41 -15.65 -4.02
CA ARG A 59 9.14 -15.67 -2.57
C ARG A 59 7.68 -15.93 -2.22
N THR A 60 6.81 -15.99 -3.22
CA THR A 60 5.42 -16.46 -3.17
C THR A 60 5.35 -17.86 -3.74
#